data_AF-A0A1Z8Z256-F1
#
_entry.id   AF-A0A1Z8Z256-F1
#
_cell.length_a   1.000
_cell.length_b   1.000
_cell.length_c   1.000
_cell.angle_alpha   90.00
_cell.angle_beta   90.00
_cell.angle_gamma   90.00
#
_symmetry.space_group_name_H-M   'P 1'
#
loop_
_entity.id
_entity.type
_entity.pdbx_description
1 polymer ?
#
loop_
_entity_poly.entity_id
_entity_poly.type
_entity_poly.pdbx_seq_one_letter_code
_entity_poly.pdbx_strand_id
1 'polypeptide(L)'
;MTFKNKYQPSLLLFLLLKFSCIDIEREWEEIESNYDHVLNVFGILNLDPGFTSFIGLYRTTDLNEVSQRFSRVDTLFYCNCEVEEEDERCWCEDDDEGYWEVDSIYEPAAIIKDASVFVTDDNGVGFEFTFVENIEMIDTIMFDTTKFIDGYNIDFDTTIFDTNNFRLNFYIDTTGNFMPQEGQNYTLSITAPNFDPVTGFLTT
;
A
#
# COMPACT_ATOMS: atom_id res chain seq x y z
N MET A 1 1.65 67.94 44.84
CA MET A 1 1.25 67.84 43.43
C MET A 1 1.77 66.52 42.87
N THR A 2 0.84 65.62 42.48
CA THR A 2 0.95 64.65 41.35
C THR A 2 2.22 63.78 41.19
N PHE A 3 2.41 62.77 42.04
CA PHE A 3 3.29 61.63 41.70
C PHE A 3 2.63 60.25 41.78
N LYS A 4 1.42 60.11 42.35
CA LYS A 4 0.72 58.80 42.43
C LYS A 4 -0.07 58.40 41.17
N ASN A 5 -0.48 59.34 40.31
CA ASN A 5 -1.38 59.04 39.18
C ASN A 5 -0.71 58.79 37.82
N LYS A 6 0.62 58.91 37.69
CA LYS A 6 1.29 58.74 36.37
C LYS A 6 1.72 57.31 36.05
N TYR A 7 1.97 56.48 37.06
CA TYR A 7 2.40 55.09 36.87
C TYR A 7 1.22 54.09 36.86
N GLN A 8 0.06 54.51 37.33
CA GLN A 8 -1.16 53.69 37.41
C GLN A 8 -1.70 53.25 36.03
N PRO A 9 -1.77 54.11 34.98
CA PRO A 9 -2.20 53.65 33.65
C PRO A 9 -1.14 52.80 32.95
N SER A 10 0.16 53.00 33.26
CA SER A 10 1.25 52.18 32.72
C SER A 10 1.29 50.78 33.35
N LEU A 11 1.00 50.67 34.65
CA LEU A 11 0.87 49.37 35.34
C LEU A 11 -0.37 48.61 34.84
N LEU A 12 -1.49 49.31 34.61
CA LEU A 12 -2.71 48.71 34.05
C LEU A 12 -2.48 48.20 32.62
N LEU A 13 -1.72 48.95 31.80
CA LEU A 13 -1.35 48.55 30.44
C LEU A 13 -0.41 47.32 30.46
N PHE A 14 0.55 47.26 31.39
CA PHE A 14 1.41 46.08 31.58
C PHE A 14 0.62 44.84 32.04
N LEU A 15 -0.38 45.02 32.89
CA LEU A 15 -1.31 43.95 33.30
C LEU A 15 -2.19 43.49 32.13
N LEU A 16 -2.73 44.41 31.32
CA LEU A 16 -3.53 44.09 30.13
C LEU A 16 -2.71 43.38 29.03
N LEU A 17 -1.42 43.71 28.90
CA LEU A 17 -0.48 43.01 28.00
C LEU A 17 -0.16 41.59 28.48
N LYS A 18 -0.13 41.35 29.80
CA LYS A 18 0.01 39.99 30.36
C LYS A 18 -1.22 39.12 30.11
N PHE A 19 -2.43 39.70 30.11
CA PHE A 19 -3.68 38.98 29.84
C PHE A 19 -4.00 38.81 28.34
N SER A 20 -3.27 39.48 27.44
CA SER A 20 -3.43 39.32 25.98
C SER A 20 -2.53 38.26 25.36
N CYS A 21 -1.56 37.73 26.12
CA CYS A 21 -1.11 36.34 25.95
C CYS A 21 -2.05 35.45 26.75
N ILE A 22 -3.27 35.24 26.24
CA ILE A 22 -3.95 33.99 26.53
C ILE A 22 -3.05 32.94 25.89
N ASP A 23 -2.36 32.15 26.71
CA ASP A 23 -1.71 30.91 26.28
C ASP A 23 -2.81 30.03 25.70
N ILE A 24 -3.11 30.24 24.42
CA ILE A 24 -3.78 29.26 23.60
C ILE A 24 -2.76 28.13 23.57
N GLU A 25 -2.98 27.08 24.36
CA GLU A 25 -2.24 25.83 24.25
C GLU A 25 -2.39 25.37 22.80
N ARG A 26 -1.43 25.74 21.94
CA ARG A 26 -1.31 25.29 20.56
C ARG A 26 -0.58 23.96 20.56
N GLU A 27 -1.02 23.06 21.41
CA GLU A 27 -0.56 21.69 21.39
C GLU A 27 -1.44 20.93 20.40
N TRP A 28 -0.82 20.02 19.66
CA TRP A 28 -1.59 19.06 18.89
C TRP A 28 -2.46 18.28 19.87
N GLU A 29 -3.77 18.22 19.63
CA GLU A 29 -4.62 17.31 20.38
C GLU A 29 -4.32 15.88 19.92
N GLU A 30 -4.10 14.97 20.86
CA GLU A 30 -4.02 13.56 20.53
C GLU A 30 -5.41 13.10 20.09
N ILE A 31 -5.52 12.74 18.81
CA ILE A 31 -6.75 12.18 18.25
C ILE A 31 -6.70 10.68 18.49
N GLU A 32 -7.56 10.20 19.39
CA GLU A 32 -7.77 8.78 19.60
C GLU A 32 -8.88 8.25 18.69
N SER A 33 -8.70 7.04 18.18
CA SER A 33 -9.76 6.26 17.55
C SER A 33 -10.25 5.18 18.51
N ASN A 34 -11.56 5.14 18.75
CA ASN A 34 -12.20 4.08 19.51
C ASN A 34 -13.49 3.69 18.79
N TYR A 35 -13.36 2.80 17.82
CA TYR A 35 -14.47 2.26 17.05
C TYR A 35 -14.29 0.76 16.86
N ASP A 36 -15.40 0.04 16.71
CA ASP A 36 -15.36 -1.37 16.39
C ASP A 36 -14.79 -1.56 14.97
N HIS A 37 -13.81 -2.45 14.83
CA HIS A 37 -13.25 -2.73 13.52
C HIS A 37 -14.28 -3.37 12.60
N VAL A 38 -14.32 -2.91 11.35
CA VAL A 38 -15.21 -3.43 10.31
C VAL A 38 -14.38 -3.97 9.14
N LEU A 39 -14.95 -4.91 8.40
CA LEU A 39 -14.31 -5.44 7.19
C LEU A 39 -14.29 -4.38 6.09
N ASN A 40 -13.13 -4.25 5.46
CA ASN A 40 -12.91 -3.52 4.23
C ASN A 40 -12.61 -4.52 3.11
N VAL A 41 -13.42 -4.48 2.06
CA VAL A 41 -13.41 -5.46 0.98
C VAL A 41 -13.08 -4.74 -0.33
N PHE A 42 -12.06 -5.22 -1.01
CA PHE A 42 -11.71 -4.80 -2.36
C PHE A 42 -11.67 -6.02 -3.26
N GLY A 43 -12.38 -6.01 -4.39
CA GLY A 43 -12.40 -7.16 -5.29
C GLY A 43 -12.41 -6.73 -6.75
N ILE A 44 -11.74 -7.51 -7.58
CA ILE A 44 -11.73 -7.37 -9.03
C ILE A 44 -12.14 -8.70 -9.65
N LEU A 45 -13.20 -8.67 -10.46
CA LEU A 45 -13.54 -9.77 -11.37
C LEU A 45 -12.94 -9.44 -12.74
N ASN A 46 -12.00 -10.26 -13.19
CA ASN A 46 -11.27 -10.03 -14.42
C ASN A 46 -11.86 -10.88 -15.55
N LEU A 47 -12.30 -10.23 -16.62
CA LEU A 47 -12.86 -10.90 -17.80
C LEU A 47 -11.78 -11.48 -18.72
N ASP A 48 -10.52 -11.03 -18.58
CA ASP A 48 -9.40 -11.59 -19.32
C ASP A 48 -8.92 -12.88 -18.61
N PRO A 49 -9.00 -14.07 -19.25
CA PRO A 49 -8.55 -15.32 -18.66
C PRO A 49 -7.04 -15.38 -18.42
N GLY A 50 -6.25 -14.45 -18.97
CA GLY A 50 -4.83 -14.30 -18.67
C GLY A 50 -4.56 -13.78 -17.26
N PHE A 51 -5.56 -13.21 -16.58
CA PHE A 51 -5.42 -12.62 -15.26
C PHE A 51 -6.48 -13.16 -14.30
N THR A 52 -6.06 -13.53 -13.09
CA THR A 52 -7.00 -14.04 -12.09
C THR A 52 -7.90 -12.94 -11.53
N SER A 53 -9.15 -13.29 -11.27
CA SER A 53 -10.01 -12.50 -10.37
C SER A 53 -9.51 -12.67 -8.94
N PHE A 54 -9.67 -11.64 -8.10
CA PHE A 54 -9.19 -11.68 -6.72
C PHE A 54 -10.02 -10.80 -5.78
N ILE A 55 -9.98 -11.13 -4.49
CA ILE A 55 -10.65 -10.42 -3.41
C ILE A 55 -9.65 -10.19 -2.27
N GLY A 56 -9.39 -8.92 -1.94
CA GLY A 56 -8.63 -8.49 -0.78
C GLY A 56 -9.53 -8.18 0.41
N LEU A 57 -9.18 -8.74 1.57
CA LEU A 57 -9.90 -8.55 2.82
C LEU A 57 -8.99 -7.96 3.89
N TYR A 58 -9.40 -6.82 4.40
CA TYR A 58 -8.73 -6.10 5.48
C TYR A 58 -9.76 -5.71 6.53
N ARG A 59 -9.31 -5.31 7.71
CA ARG A 59 -10.15 -4.58 8.65
C ARG A 59 -9.71 -3.13 8.75
N THR A 60 -10.59 -2.28 9.23
CA THR A 60 -10.21 -0.93 9.67
C THR A 60 -9.18 -1.02 10.82
N THR A 61 -8.33 0.00 10.94
CA THR A 61 -7.21 0.06 11.90
C THR A 61 -7.30 1.31 12.74
N ASP A 62 -6.97 1.19 14.02
CA ASP A 62 -6.84 2.38 14.87
C ASP A 62 -5.66 3.26 14.44
N LEU A 63 -5.72 4.54 14.82
CA LEU A 63 -4.68 5.53 14.49
C LEU A 63 -3.32 5.15 15.10
N ASN A 64 -3.34 4.50 16.26
CA ASN A 64 -2.16 4.11 17.03
C ASN A 64 -1.79 2.63 16.84
N GLU A 65 -2.45 1.94 15.92
CA GLU A 65 -2.14 0.55 15.62
C GLU A 65 -1.01 0.42 14.59
N VAL A 66 -0.26 -0.69 14.67
CA VAL A 66 0.72 -1.07 13.65
C VAL A 66 0.02 -1.25 12.31
N SER A 67 0.40 -0.45 11.30
CA SER A 67 -0.16 -0.53 9.95
C SER A 67 0.41 -1.69 9.13
N GLN A 68 1.68 -2.02 9.35
CA GLN A 68 2.43 -3.00 8.56
C GLN A 68 3.33 -3.86 9.44
N ARG A 69 3.51 -5.13 9.06
CA ARG A 69 4.41 -6.07 9.73
C ARG A 69 5.54 -6.46 8.80
N PHE A 70 6.74 -6.53 9.36
CA PHE A 70 7.89 -7.06 8.63
C PHE A 70 7.61 -8.49 8.19
N SER A 71 7.79 -8.75 6.90
CA SER A 71 7.57 -10.06 6.30
C SER A 71 8.89 -10.74 5.96
N ARG A 72 9.73 -10.11 5.12
CA ARG A 72 11.03 -10.66 4.70
C ARG A 72 11.98 -9.58 4.19
N VAL A 73 13.20 -9.98 3.88
CA VAL A 73 14.16 -9.19 3.10
C VAL A 73 14.26 -9.78 1.68
N ASP A 74 14.20 -8.93 0.66
CA ASP A 74 14.43 -9.30 -0.74
C ASP A 74 15.78 -8.73 -1.22
N THR A 75 16.44 -9.44 -2.12
CA THR A 75 17.73 -9.02 -2.66
C THR A 75 17.52 -8.35 -4.01
N LEU A 76 17.90 -7.08 -4.13
CA LEU A 76 17.66 -6.29 -5.34
C LEU A 76 18.80 -6.46 -6.35
N PHE A 77 20.02 -6.06 -5.97
CA PHE A 77 21.20 -6.18 -6.83
C PHE A 77 22.48 -6.18 -6.00
N TYR A 78 23.57 -6.68 -6.59
CA TYR A 78 24.90 -6.57 -6.00
C TYR A 78 25.53 -5.26 -6.46
N CYS A 79 25.81 -4.40 -5.50
CA CYS A 79 26.49 -3.15 -5.69
C CYS A 79 28.00 -3.37 -5.49
N ASN A 80 28.78 -3.19 -6.55
CA ASN A 80 30.23 -3.24 -6.46
C ASN A 80 30.83 -2.27 -7.49
N CYS A 81 31.40 -1.18 -6.99
CA CYS A 81 32.09 -0.19 -7.80
C CYS A 81 33.61 -0.37 -7.67
N GLU A 82 34.11 -1.54 -8.04
CA GLU A 82 35.54 -1.75 -8.25
C GLU A 82 36.00 -0.87 -9.43
N VAL A 83 36.61 0.27 -9.11
CA VAL A 83 37.06 1.28 -10.08
C VAL A 83 38.27 0.76 -10.86
N GLU A 84 38.11 0.45 -12.15
CA GLU A 84 39.18 0.69 -13.13
C GLU A 84 38.85 1.79 -14.15
N GLU A 85 37.58 2.15 -14.33
CA GLU A 85 37.19 3.33 -15.12
C GLU A 85 36.10 4.09 -14.35
N GLU A 86 36.22 5.43 -14.27
CA GLU A 86 35.24 6.33 -13.66
C GLU A 86 33.89 6.22 -14.40
N ASP A 87 33.10 5.19 -14.10
CA ASP A 87 31.74 5.08 -14.58
C ASP A 87 30.92 6.05 -13.72
N GLU A 88 30.62 7.24 -14.26
CA GLU A 88 29.79 8.32 -13.66
C GLU A 88 28.35 7.87 -13.27
N ARG A 89 28.06 6.57 -13.37
CA ARG A 89 26.77 5.92 -13.10
C ARG A 89 26.84 4.92 -11.95
N CYS A 90 27.91 4.92 -11.16
CA CYS A 90 27.94 4.20 -9.89
C CYS A 90 27.04 4.93 -8.87
N TRP A 91 25.91 4.32 -8.51
CA TRP A 91 24.95 4.81 -7.51
C TRP A 91 25.16 4.18 -6.12
N CYS A 92 26.23 3.42 -5.96
CA CYS A 92 26.60 2.74 -4.73
C CYS A 92 27.09 3.73 -3.68
N GLU A 93 26.80 3.46 -2.40
CA GLU A 93 27.48 4.16 -1.32
C GLU A 93 28.97 3.78 -1.32
N ASP A 94 29.85 4.68 -0.87
CA ASP A 94 31.31 4.55 -0.91
C ASP A 94 31.81 3.40 0.00
N ASP A 95 31.60 2.15 -0.42
CA ASP A 95 32.17 0.95 0.20
C ASP A 95 33.11 0.24 -0.79
N ASP A 96 34.36 0.06 -0.37
CA ASP A 96 35.42 -0.59 -1.16
C ASP A 96 35.18 -2.12 -1.25
N GLU A 97 34.32 -2.67 -0.37
CA GLU A 97 33.92 -4.07 -0.37
C GLU A 97 32.47 -4.14 -0.88
N GLY A 98 32.26 -4.57 -2.13
CA GLY A 98 30.92 -4.65 -2.72
C GLY A 98 29.89 -5.38 -1.83
N TYR A 99 28.65 -4.91 -1.86
CA TYR A 99 27.58 -5.34 -0.97
C TYR A 99 26.28 -5.62 -1.72
N TRP A 100 25.40 -6.42 -1.12
CA TRP A 100 24.06 -6.65 -1.69
C TRP A 100 23.12 -5.56 -1.21
N GLU A 101 22.49 -4.87 -2.16
CA GLU A 101 21.35 -4.00 -1.89
C GLU A 101 20.13 -4.87 -1.67
N VAL A 102 19.50 -4.68 -0.52
CA VAL A 102 18.37 -5.48 -0.07
C VAL A 102 17.22 -4.58 0.35
N ASP A 103 16.00 -5.00 0.07
CA ASP A 103 14.79 -4.28 0.49
C ASP A 103 14.02 -5.07 1.54
N SER A 104 13.46 -4.37 2.52
CA SER A 104 12.60 -4.97 3.52
C SER A 104 11.15 -4.94 3.05
N ILE A 105 10.56 -6.11 2.85
CA ILE A 105 9.16 -6.24 2.44
C ILE A 105 8.27 -6.31 3.67
N TYR A 106 7.22 -5.49 3.67
CA TYR A 106 6.21 -5.41 4.72
C TYR A 106 4.83 -5.82 4.19
N GLU A 107 4.03 -6.46 5.04
CA GLU A 107 2.62 -6.78 4.74
C GLU A 107 1.65 -5.97 5.62
N PRO A 108 0.43 -5.67 5.15
CA PRO A 108 -0.58 -5.00 5.98
C PRO A 108 -0.89 -5.81 7.24
N ALA A 109 -0.80 -5.19 8.40
CA ALA A 109 -1.02 -5.86 9.69
C ALA A 109 -2.49 -6.25 9.92
N ALA A 110 -3.40 -5.56 9.26
CA ALA A 110 -4.85 -5.67 9.40
C ALA A 110 -5.50 -6.60 8.36
N ILE A 111 -4.71 -7.46 7.73
CA ILE A 111 -5.21 -8.43 6.77
C ILE A 111 -6.03 -9.54 7.43
N ILE A 112 -7.08 -9.99 6.76
CA ILE A 112 -7.94 -11.10 7.20
C ILE A 112 -7.61 -12.35 6.39
N LYS A 113 -6.98 -13.34 7.03
CA LYS A 113 -6.49 -14.57 6.37
C LYS A 113 -7.43 -15.77 6.55
N ASP A 114 -8.42 -15.65 7.42
CA ASP A 114 -9.31 -16.72 7.89
C ASP A 114 -10.79 -16.42 7.61
N ALA A 115 -11.11 -15.97 6.40
CA ALA A 115 -12.49 -15.75 5.95
C ALA A 115 -12.99 -16.87 5.02
N SER A 116 -14.29 -17.09 5.01
CA SER A 116 -14.99 -17.84 3.97
C SER A 116 -15.48 -16.87 2.90
N VAL A 117 -15.04 -17.04 1.66
CA VAL A 117 -15.32 -16.12 0.55
C VAL A 117 -15.92 -16.89 -0.62
N PHE A 118 -17.13 -16.50 -1.03
CA PHE A 118 -17.85 -17.12 -2.13
C PHE A 118 -18.32 -16.07 -3.14
N VAL A 119 -18.10 -16.35 -4.42
CA VAL A 119 -18.72 -15.61 -5.53
C VAL A 119 -19.75 -16.53 -6.17
N THR A 120 -20.97 -16.05 -6.37
CA THR A 120 -22.06 -16.84 -6.97
C THR A 120 -22.53 -16.18 -8.25
N ASP A 121 -22.68 -16.94 -9.33
CA ASP A 121 -23.24 -16.45 -10.60
C ASP A 121 -24.78 -16.42 -10.58
N ASP A 122 -25.40 -15.90 -11.64
CA ASP A 122 -26.88 -15.86 -11.74
C ASP A 122 -27.54 -17.25 -11.84
N ASN A 123 -26.78 -18.30 -12.16
CA ASN A 123 -27.27 -19.67 -12.19
C ASN A 123 -27.28 -20.31 -10.80
N GLY A 124 -26.76 -19.62 -9.78
CA GLY A 124 -26.62 -20.13 -8.43
C GLY A 124 -25.39 -21.02 -8.21
N VAL A 125 -24.44 -21.02 -9.15
CA VAL A 125 -23.16 -21.74 -9.01
C VAL A 125 -22.24 -20.90 -8.15
N GLY A 126 -21.85 -21.46 -7.00
CA GLY A 126 -20.92 -20.83 -6.06
C GLY A 126 -19.47 -21.26 -6.32
N PHE A 127 -18.58 -20.29 -6.35
CA PHE A 127 -17.14 -20.44 -6.51
C PHE A 127 -16.47 -20.00 -5.20
N GLU A 128 -15.72 -20.91 -4.58
CA GLU A 128 -14.97 -20.63 -3.37
C GLU A 128 -13.66 -19.93 -3.73
N PHE A 129 -13.41 -18.78 -3.10
CA PHE A 129 -12.13 -18.11 -3.20
C PHE A 129 -11.35 -18.43 -1.94
N THR A 130 -10.15 -18.98 -2.11
CA THR A 130 -9.28 -19.40 -1.01
C THR A 130 -8.15 -18.41 -0.83
N PHE A 131 -7.76 -18.14 0.42
CA PHE A 131 -6.65 -17.26 0.72
C PHE A 131 -5.33 -17.86 0.20
N VAL A 132 -4.60 -17.09 -0.60
CA VAL A 132 -3.29 -17.45 -1.12
C VAL A 132 -2.29 -16.40 -0.69
N GLU A 133 -1.23 -16.86 -0.04
CA GLU A 133 -0.07 -16.03 0.30
C GLU A 133 0.99 -16.14 -0.80
N ASN A 134 1.81 -15.09 -0.93
CA ASN A 134 2.99 -15.09 -1.80
C ASN A 134 2.66 -15.33 -3.29
N ILE A 135 1.64 -14.66 -3.80
CA ILE A 135 1.47 -14.57 -5.26
C ILE A 135 2.64 -13.71 -5.77
N GLU A 136 3.61 -14.36 -6.41
CA GLU A 136 4.71 -13.67 -7.10
C GLU A 136 4.19 -13.24 -8.47
N MET A 137 3.92 -11.94 -8.63
CA MET A 137 3.66 -11.35 -9.95
C MET A 137 4.99 -10.81 -10.49
N ILE A 138 5.41 -11.33 -11.64
CA ILE A 138 6.55 -10.80 -12.37
C ILE A 138 6.04 -9.64 -13.23
N ASP A 139 6.34 -8.40 -12.85
CA ASP A 139 6.11 -7.26 -13.72
C ASP A 139 7.28 -7.13 -14.69
N THR A 140 7.07 -7.48 -15.96
CA THR A 140 8.09 -7.26 -17.00
C THR A 140 7.76 -5.97 -17.72
N ILE A 141 8.42 -4.88 -17.35
CA ILE A 141 8.33 -3.62 -18.10
C ILE A 141 9.28 -3.70 -19.29
N MET A 142 8.70 -3.84 -20.48
CA MET A 142 9.43 -3.82 -21.75
C MET A 142 9.62 -2.37 -22.20
N PHE A 143 10.85 -1.85 -22.16
CA PHE A 143 11.18 -0.58 -22.81
C PHE A 143 11.73 -0.87 -24.21
N ASP A 144 10.93 -0.58 -25.24
CA ASP A 144 11.43 -0.50 -26.62
C ASP A 144 12.25 0.78 -26.76
N THR A 145 13.58 0.65 -26.73
CA THR A 145 14.50 1.77 -26.92
C THR A 145 15.16 1.78 -28.30
N THR A 146 14.50 1.16 -29.30
CA THR A 146 14.97 1.16 -30.69
C THR A 146 15.23 2.59 -31.16
N LYS A 147 16.50 2.92 -31.39
CA LYS A 147 16.91 4.22 -31.93
C LYS A 147 17.43 4.06 -33.35
N PHE A 148 16.88 4.86 -34.25
CA PHE A 148 17.42 5.04 -35.59
C PHE A 148 18.54 6.07 -35.55
N ILE A 149 19.76 5.64 -35.88
CA ILE A 149 20.89 6.54 -36.12
C ILE A 149 21.50 6.16 -37.48
N ASP A 150 21.63 7.13 -38.38
CA ASP A 150 22.29 7.01 -39.68
C ASP A 150 21.85 5.82 -40.54
N GLY A 151 20.55 5.51 -40.54
CA GLY A 151 19.96 4.48 -41.40
C GLY A 151 20.08 3.04 -40.88
N TYR A 152 20.64 2.85 -39.68
CA TYR A 152 20.66 1.56 -38.99
C TYR A 152 19.69 1.56 -37.80
N ASN A 153 18.96 0.47 -37.66
CA ASN A 153 18.25 0.15 -36.42
C ASN A 153 19.27 -0.35 -35.42
N ILE A 154 19.37 0.34 -34.28
CA ILE A 154 20.07 -0.18 -33.12
C ILE A 154 19.00 -0.57 -32.11
N ASP A 155 18.72 -1.86 -32.07
CA ASP A 155 17.76 -2.47 -31.17
C ASP A 155 18.44 -2.66 -29.80
N PHE A 156 18.13 -1.76 -28.87
CA PHE A 156 18.43 -1.93 -27.46
C PHE A 156 17.16 -2.45 -26.79
N ASP A 157 16.83 -3.72 -27.03
CA ASP A 157 15.79 -4.41 -26.26
C ASP A 157 16.30 -4.58 -24.82
N THR A 158 16.20 -3.51 -24.05
CA THR A 158 16.60 -3.52 -22.64
C THR A 158 15.40 -4.03 -21.87
N THR A 159 15.33 -5.35 -21.72
CA THR A 159 14.45 -5.98 -20.74
C THR A 159 15.01 -5.66 -19.37
N ILE A 160 14.44 -4.65 -18.72
CA ILE A 160 14.70 -4.44 -17.29
C ILE A 160 13.73 -5.36 -16.57
N PHE A 161 14.26 -6.48 -16.07
CA PHE A 161 13.52 -7.32 -15.12
C PHE A 161 13.51 -6.58 -13.78
N ASP A 162 12.58 -5.67 -13.60
CA ASP A 162 12.25 -5.20 -12.26
C ASP A 162 11.36 -6.28 -11.62
N THR A 163 11.99 -7.28 -11.03
CA THR A 163 11.27 -8.36 -10.32
C THR A 163 10.84 -7.83 -8.97
N ASN A 164 9.93 -6.86 -8.97
CA ASN A 164 9.23 -6.49 -7.75
C ASN A 164 8.34 -7.68 -7.38
N ASN A 165 8.79 -8.47 -6.41
CA ASN A 165 7.95 -9.47 -5.77
C ASN A 165 6.89 -8.75 -4.93
N PHE A 166 5.82 -8.28 -5.58
CA PHE A 166 4.67 -7.75 -4.88
C PHE A 166 3.95 -8.88 -4.20
N ARG A 167 4.11 -8.99 -2.87
CA ARG A 167 3.33 -9.93 -2.07
C ARG A 167 1.91 -9.41 -1.94
N LEU A 168 1.07 -9.82 -2.87
CA LEU A 168 -0.35 -9.57 -2.84
C LEU A 168 -1.06 -10.75 -2.15
N ASN A 169 -1.60 -10.47 -0.98
CA ASN A 169 -2.32 -11.46 -0.18
C ASN A 169 -3.81 -11.35 -0.50
N PHE A 170 -4.32 -12.26 -1.33
CA PHE A 170 -5.70 -12.23 -1.80
C PHE A 170 -6.37 -13.59 -1.66
N TYR A 171 -7.70 -13.55 -1.66
CA TYR A 171 -8.53 -14.70 -1.95
C TYR A 171 -8.68 -14.80 -3.46
N ILE A 172 -8.39 -15.98 -4.02
CA ILE A 172 -8.51 -16.30 -5.45
C ILE A 172 -9.21 -17.65 -5.62
N ASP A 173 -9.80 -17.90 -6.79
CA ASP A 173 -10.23 -19.26 -7.15
C ASP A 173 -9.01 -20.11 -7.52
N THR A 174 -8.60 -20.99 -6.61
CA THR A 174 -7.47 -21.92 -6.84
C THR A 174 -7.83 -23.09 -7.74
N THR A 175 -9.11 -23.28 -8.06
CA THR A 175 -9.58 -24.35 -8.94
C THR A 175 -9.49 -23.96 -10.42
N GLY A 176 -9.45 -22.66 -10.73
CA GLY A 176 -9.42 -22.13 -12.09
C GLY A 176 -10.75 -22.31 -12.86
N ASN A 177 -11.85 -22.57 -12.17
CA ASN A 177 -13.17 -22.77 -12.77
C ASN A 177 -13.95 -21.46 -12.89
N PHE A 178 -13.59 -20.45 -12.12
CA PHE A 178 -14.21 -19.15 -12.14
C PHE A 178 -13.71 -18.33 -13.33
N MET A 179 -14.54 -18.26 -14.37
CA MET A 179 -14.30 -17.47 -15.58
C MET A 179 -15.45 -16.48 -15.78
N PRO A 180 -15.38 -15.27 -15.21
CA PRO A 180 -16.49 -14.33 -15.29
C PRO A 180 -16.76 -13.91 -16.74
N GLN A 181 -18.03 -13.74 -17.06
CA GLN A 181 -18.54 -13.38 -18.39
C GLN A 181 -19.07 -11.94 -18.40
N GLU A 182 -18.95 -11.23 -19.52
CA GLU A 182 -19.53 -9.89 -19.70
C GLU A 182 -21.07 -9.93 -19.60
N GLY A 183 -21.67 -8.93 -18.95
CA GLY A 183 -23.12 -8.77 -18.81
C GLY A 183 -23.79 -9.73 -17.81
N GLN A 184 -23.01 -10.44 -17.01
CA GLN A 184 -23.48 -11.41 -16.02
C GLN A 184 -23.46 -10.80 -14.62
N ASN A 185 -24.43 -11.13 -13.76
CA ASN A 185 -24.35 -10.70 -12.37
C ASN A 185 -23.65 -11.73 -11.49
N TYR A 186 -22.93 -11.19 -10.50
CA TYR A 186 -22.25 -11.94 -9.48
C TYR A 186 -22.60 -11.39 -8.10
N THR A 187 -22.79 -12.31 -7.16
CA THR A 187 -22.99 -12.00 -5.75
C THR A 187 -21.79 -12.47 -4.94
N LEU A 188 -21.18 -11.56 -4.19
CA LEU A 188 -20.11 -11.84 -3.24
C LEU A 188 -20.71 -12.10 -1.87
N SER A 189 -20.25 -13.14 -1.18
CA SER A 189 -20.58 -13.43 0.22
C SER A 189 -19.30 -13.72 1.00
N ILE A 190 -19.10 -12.97 2.09
CA ILE A 190 -17.92 -13.06 2.94
C ILE A 190 -18.37 -13.25 4.39
N THR A 191 -17.75 -14.22 5.07
CA THR A 191 -17.88 -14.40 6.52
C THR A 191 -16.50 -14.52 7.13
N ALA A 192 -16.18 -13.70 8.13
CA ALA A 192 -14.92 -13.76 8.86
C ALA A 192 -15.18 -13.83 10.38
N PRO A 193 -14.31 -14.49 11.17
CA PRO A 193 -14.46 -14.54 12.62
C PRO A 193 -14.47 -13.15 13.26
N ASN A 194 -15.45 -12.90 14.15
CA ASN A 194 -15.62 -11.64 14.88
C ASN A 194 -16.01 -10.42 14.03
N PHE A 195 -16.42 -10.62 12.78
CA PHE A 195 -16.94 -9.56 11.92
C PHE A 195 -18.36 -9.90 11.45
N ASP A 196 -19.15 -8.87 11.18
CA ASP A 196 -20.44 -9.05 10.54
C ASP A 196 -20.27 -9.60 9.11
N PRO A 197 -21.15 -10.51 8.64
CA PRO A 197 -21.13 -11.00 7.28
C PRO A 197 -21.30 -9.86 6.27
N VAL A 198 -20.53 -9.90 5.18
CA VAL A 198 -20.57 -8.89 4.11
C VAL A 198 -21.08 -9.54 2.83
N THR A 199 -21.98 -8.83 2.15
CA THR A 199 -22.46 -9.21 0.82
C THR A 199 -22.24 -8.09 -0.18
N GLY A 200 -21.84 -8.44 -1.40
CA GLY A 200 -21.68 -7.51 -2.51
C GLY A 200 -22.41 -8.02 -3.75
N PHE A 201 -22.73 -7.12 -4.67
CA PHE A 201 -23.33 -7.45 -5.95
C PHE A 201 -22.69 -6.60 -7.03
N LEU A 202 -22.42 -7.20 -8.19
CA LEU A 202 -21.98 -6.46 -9.37
C LEU A 202 -22.45 -7.14 -10.65
N THR A 203 -22.50 -6.34 -11.73
CA THR A 203 -22.69 -6.81 -13.10
C THR A 203 -21.41 -6.47 -13.86
N THR A 204 -20.82 -7.46 -14.51
CA THR A 204 -19.62 -7.32 -15.34
C THR A 204 -19.92 -6.83 -16.74
#